data_AF-A0A803LMT5-F1
#
_entry.id   AF-A0A803LMT5-F1
#
_cell.length_a   1.000
_cell.length_b   1.000
_cell.length_c   1.000
_cell.angle_alpha   90.00
_cell.angle_beta   90.00
_cell.angle_gamma   90.00
#
_symmetry.space_group_name_H-M   'P 1'
#
loop_
_entity.id
_entity.type
_entity.pdbx_description
1 polymer ?
#
loop_
_entity_poly.entity_id
_entity_poly.type
_entity_poly.pdbx_seq_one_letter_code
_entity_poly.pdbx_strand_id
1 'polypeptide(L)'
;MTLSRVVVNLIEANWTADYVTAIKNKISAKDVVVRDCVELTKGAVGLIRDSLDEMKMVLKSSGARRRNERGRRNIRFEMSNVQTWMSAAITNQDTCMEGFNDVQVGKKVDDEVSEKVGYVVKLISNALSLVNSFAADA
;
A
#
# COMPACT_ATOMS: atom_id res chain seq x y z
N MET A 1 1.20 11.34 15.88
CA MET A 1 2.15 10.26 15.52
C MET A 1 1.63 9.31 14.43
N THR A 2 0.35 8.90 14.44
CA THR A 2 -0.19 7.92 13.47
C THR A 2 -0.26 8.44 12.03
N LEU A 3 -0.70 9.68 11.82
CA LEU A 3 -0.81 10.32 10.49
C LEU A 3 0.55 10.48 9.77
N SER A 4 1.59 10.90 10.48
CA SER A 4 2.92 11.11 9.90
C SER A 4 3.52 9.82 9.35
N ARG A 5 3.25 8.66 9.97
CA ARG A 5 3.75 7.36 9.51
C ARG A 5 2.99 6.87 8.28
N VAL A 6 1.68 7.07 8.21
CA VAL A 6 0.89 6.75 7.01
C VAL A 6 1.27 7.65 5.82
N VAL A 7 1.58 8.93 6.06
CA VAL A 7 2.06 9.86 5.01
C VAL A 7 3.44 9.46 4.47
N VAL A 8 4.38 9.06 5.33
CA VAL A 8 5.70 8.53 4.89
C VAL A 8 5.51 7.32 3.98
N ASN A 9 4.60 6.40 4.32
CA ASN A 9 4.33 5.22 3.50
C ASN A 9 3.71 5.55 2.13
N LEU A 10 2.90 6.61 2.03
CA LEU A 10 2.33 7.04 0.75
C LEU A 10 3.39 7.64 -0.19
N ILE A 11 4.37 8.38 0.34
CA ILE A 11 5.47 8.97 -0.45
C ILE A 11 6.31 7.87 -1.09
N GLU A 12 6.63 6.82 -0.32
CA GLU A 12 7.48 5.71 -0.76
C GLU A 12 6.77 4.79 -1.77
N ALA A 13 5.46 4.58 -1.61
CA ALA A 13 4.65 3.85 -2.59
C ALA A 13 4.59 4.59 -3.94
N ASN A 14 4.48 5.92 -3.93
CA ASN A 14 4.49 6.72 -5.16
C ASN A 14 5.85 6.63 -5.88
N TRP A 15 6.95 6.71 -5.12
CA TRP A 15 8.30 6.56 -5.68
C TRP A 15 8.53 5.19 -6.33
N THR A 16 7.99 4.12 -5.75
CA THR A 16 8.09 2.77 -6.31
C THR A 16 7.30 2.64 -7.60
N ALA A 17 6.10 3.23 -7.68
CA ALA A 17 5.32 3.28 -8.92
C ALA A 17 6.03 4.05 -10.04
N ASP A 18 6.68 5.16 -9.71
CA ASP A 18 7.47 5.95 -10.67
C ASP A 18 8.67 5.16 -11.18
N TYR A 19 9.37 4.43 -10.31
CA TYR A 19 10.51 3.61 -10.67
C TYR A 19 10.12 2.41 -11.55
N VAL A 20 9.06 1.67 -11.19
CA VAL A 20 8.57 0.52 -11.97
C VAL A 20 8.06 0.99 -13.36
N THR A 21 7.48 2.18 -13.43
CA THR A 21 7.15 2.83 -14.72
C THR A 21 8.39 3.17 -15.53
N ALA A 22 9.46 3.66 -14.90
CA ALA A 22 10.73 3.92 -15.58
C ALA A 22 11.39 2.63 -16.11
N ILE A 23 11.27 1.51 -15.39
CA ILE A 23 11.70 0.19 -15.86
C ILE A 23 10.92 -0.22 -17.11
N LYS A 24 9.59 -0.11 -17.10
CA LYS A 24 8.74 -0.42 -18.27
C LYS A 24 9.19 0.31 -19.54
N ASN A 25 9.73 1.52 -19.42
CA ASN A 25 10.23 2.31 -20.54
C ASN A 25 11.63 1.90 -21.01
N LYS A 26 12.44 1.26 -20.15
CA LYS A 26 13.80 0.79 -20.45
C LYS A 26 13.82 -0.65 -20.97
N ILE A 27 12.86 -1.45 -20.53
CA ILE A 27 12.68 -2.83 -20.97
C ILE A 27 11.67 -2.82 -22.11
N SER A 28 11.80 -3.74 -23.07
CA SER A 28 10.83 -3.84 -24.17
C SER A 28 9.42 -3.96 -23.59
N ALA A 29 8.53 -3.02 -23.95
CA ALA A 29 7.14 -2.93 -23.49
C ALA A 29 6.28 -4.18 -23.83
N LYS A 30 6.86 -5.19 -24.48
CA LYS A 30 6.26 -6.48 -24.79
C LYS A 30 6.34 -7.49 -23.64
N ASP A 31 7.12 -7.22 -22.60
CA ASP A 31 7.17 -8.08 -21.43
C ASP A 31 5.89 -7.91 -20.60
N VAL A 32 5.01 -8.91 -20.68
CA VAL A 32 3.70 -8.93 -20.01
C VAL A 32 3.89 -8.77 -18.50
N VAL A 33 4.93 -9.36 -17.93
CA VAL A 33 5.22 -9.29 -16.50
C VAL A 33 5.49 -7.87 -16.04
N VAL A 34 6.33 -7.15 -16.79
CA VAL A 34 6.68 -5.76 -16.43
C VAL A 34 5.44 -4.87 -16.48
N ARG A 35 4.58 -5.05 -17.50
CA ARG A 35 3.34 -4.29 -17.60
C ARG A 35 2.39 -4.62 -16.45
N ASP A 36 2.22 -5.89 -16.12
CA ASP A 36 1.29 -6.32 -15.08
C ASP A 36 1.76 -5.85 -13.70
N CYS A 37 3.06 -5.92 -13.41
CA CYS A 37 3.60 -5.34 -12.18
C CYS A 37 3.39 -3.81 -12.08
N VAL A 38 3.53 -3.07 -13.20
CA VAL A 38 3.24 -1.62 -13.20
C VAL A 38 1.79 -1.36 -12.78
N GLU A 39 0.83 -2.12 -13.32
CA GLU A 39 -0.58 -1.95 -12.99
C GLU A 39 -0.89 -2.38 -11.55
N LEU A 40 -0.31 -3.49 -11.07
CA LEU A 40 -0.42 -3.91 -9.67
C LEU A 40 0.15 -2.86 -8.71
N THR A 41 1.28 -2.25 -9.05
CA THR A 41 1.92 -1.20 -8.25
C THR A 41 1.09 0.08 -8.22
N LYS A 42 0.52 0.50 -9.34
CA LYS A 42 -0.45 1.61 -9.36
C LYS A 42 -1.68 1.31 -8.51
N GLY A 43 -2.19 0.08 -8.59
CA GLY A 43 -3.30 -0.38 -7.76
C GLY A 43 -2.96 -0.29 -6.27
N ALA A 44 -1.78 -0.75 -5.86
CA ALA A 44 -1.29 -0.64 -4.49
C ALA A 44 -1.22 0.83 -4.03
N VAL A 45 -0.71 1.74 -4.87
CA VAL A 45 -0.70 3.18 -4.56
C VAL A 45 -2.12 3.73 -4.37
N GLY A 46 -3.07 3.35 -5.23
CA GLY A 46 -4.47 3.74 -5.09
C GLY A 46 -5.05 3.32 -3.73
N LEU A 47 -4.89 2.05 -3.37
CA LEU A 47 -5.35 1.50 -2.09
C LEU A 47 -4.71 2.19 -0.88
N ILE A 48 -3.44 2.58 -0.97
CA ILE A 48 -2.75 3.33 0.11
C ILE A 48 -3.31 4.76 0.21
N ARG A 49 -3.68 5.41 -0.91
CA ARG A 49 -4.34 6.72 -0.89
C ARG A 49 -5.70 6.65 -0.23
N ASP A 50 -6.53 5.67 -0.63
CA ASP A 50 -7.85 5.45 -0.05
C ASP A 50 -7.75 5.19 1.46
N SER A 51 -6.78 4.35 1.86
CA SER A 51 -6.45 4.09 3.27
C SER A 51 -6.10 5.35 4.04
N LEU A 52 -5.29 6.24 3.45
CA LEU A 52 -4.90 7.50 4.09
C LEU A 52 -6.09 8.46 4.23
N ASP A 53 -6.94 8.54 3.21
CA ASP A 53 -8.07 9.46 3.22
C ASP A 53 -9.14 9.05 4.23
N GLU A 54 -9.47 7.76 4.31
CA GLU A 54 -10.32 7.20 5.36
C GLU A 54 -9.71 7.44 6.76
N MET A 55 -8.41 7.20 6.94
CA MET A 55 -7.72 7.50 8.21
C MET A 55 -7.81 8.98 8.61
N LYS A 56 -7.68 9.91 7.65
CA LYS A 56 -7.86 11.35 7.92
C LYS A 56 -9.29 11.65 8.37
N MET A 57 -10.30 11.05 7.74
CA MET A 57 -11.71 11.24 8.11
C MET A 57 -11.99 10.70 9.51
N VAL A 58 -11.49 9.50 9.81
CA VAL A 58 -11.56 8.88 11.14
C VAL A 58 -10.99 9.81 12.19
N LEU A 59 -9.75 10.27 12.01
CA LEU A 59 -9.05 11.08 13.00
C LEU A 59 -9.74 12.43 13.25
N LYS A 60 -10.22 13.10 12.20
CA LYS A 60 -10.93 14.40 12.32
C LYS A 60 -12.23 14.31 13.12
N SER A 61 -12.92 13.17 13.05
CA SER A 61 -14.29 13.03 13.59
C SER A 61 -14.38 12.08 14.80
N SER A 62 -13.29 11.37 15.13
CA SER A 62 -13.28 10.32 16.16
C SER A 62 -13.68 10.80 17.55
N GLY A 63 -13.26 12.00 17.98
CA GLY A 63 -13.55 12.51 19.32
C GLY A 63 -15.05 12.62 19.63
N ALA A 64 -15.84 13.18 18.70
CA ALA A 64 -17.28 13.29 18.86
C ALA A 64 -18.00 11.93 18.72
N ARG A 65 -17.53 11.09 17.78
CA ARG A 65 -18.14 9.80 17.46
C ARG A 65 -17.89 8.73 18.53
N ARG A 66 -16.78 8.82 19.28
CA ARG A 66 -16.49 7.90 20.40
C ARG A 66 -17.44 8.03 21.59
N ARG A 67 -18.25 9.10 21.66
CA ARG A 67 -19.19 9.35 22.77
C ARG A 67 -20.43 8.46 22.76
N ASN A 68 -20.73 7.78 21.66
CA ASN A 68 -21.85 6.84 21.59
C ASN A 68 -21.50 5.60 20.77
N GLU A 69 -22.24 4.52 21.01
CA GLU A 69 -21.93 3.22 20.42
C GLU A 69 -22.09 3.21 18.89
N ARG A 70 -23.02 3.99 18.33
CA ARG A 70 -23.16 4.10 16.87
C ARG A 70 -21.90 4.67 16.23
N GLY A 71 -21.36 5.75 16.79
CA GLY A 71 -20.14 6.36 16.28
C GLY A 71 -18.91 5.46 16.45
N ARG A 72 -18.80 4.71 17.55
CA ARG A 72 -17.75 3.69 17.74
C ARG A 72 -17.83 2.58 16.70
N ARG A 73 -19.02 2.05 16.40
CA ARG A 73 -19.22 1.06 15.32
C ARG A 73 -18.80 1.59 13.96
N ASN A 74 -19.15 2.84 13.64
CA ASN A 74 -18.75 3.46 12.37
C ASN A 74 -17.23 3.59 12.26
N ILE A 75 -16.55 4.02 13.33
CA ILE A 75 -15.09 4.07 13.35
C ILE A 75 -14.51 2.66 13.11
N ARG A 76 -15.01 1.62 13.80
CA ARG A 76 -14.53 0.23 13.59
C ARG A 76 -14.72 -0.23 12.15
N PHE A 77 -15.84 0.11 11.52
CA PHE A 77 -16.09 -0.21 10.12
C PHE A 77 -15.13 0.51 9.17
N GLU A 78 -14.93 1.82 9.34
CA GLU A 78 -13.96 2.60 8.55
C GLU A 78 -12.54 2.06 8.72
N MET A 79 -12.15 1.69 9.94
CA MET A 79 -10.86 1.04 10.19
C MET A 79 -10.72 -0.30 9.46
N SER A 80 -11.81 -1.07 9.32
CA SER A 80 -11.80 -2.34 8.58
C SER A 80 -11.60 -2.15 7.07
N ASN A 81 -12.06 -1.03 6.50
CA ASN A 81 -11.76 -0.66 5.11
C ASN A 81 -10.26 -0.43 4.94
N VAL A 82 -9.65 0.38 5.84
CA VAL A 82 -8.21 0.67 5.82
C VAL A 82 -7.38 -0.61 5.91
N GLN A 83 -7.74 -1.54 6.80
CA GLN A 83 -7.07 -2.83 6.93
C GLN A 83 -7.16 -3.66 5.64
N THR A 84 -8.34 -3.68 5.02
CA THR A 84 -8.60 -4.40 3.78
C THR A 84 -7.76 -3.84 2.63
N TRP A 85 -7.77 -2.53 2.43
CA TRP A 85 -7.03 -1.88 1.35
C TRP A 85 -5.51 -1.99 1.53
N MET A 86 -4.99 -1.83 2.76
CA MET A 86 -3.57 -2.05 3.02
C MET A 86 -3.14 -3.50 2.77
N SER A 87 -3.98 -4.48 3.14
CA SER A 87 -3.70 -5.90 2.88
C SER A 87 -3.70 -6.19 1.38
N ALA A 88 -4.67 -5.66 0.64
CA ALA A 88 -4.73 -5.78 -0.81
C ALA A 88 -3.54 -5.09 -1.51
N ALA A 89 -3.04 -3.97 -0.96
CA ALA A 89 -1.84 -3.31 -1.47
C ALA A 89 -0.60 -4.19 -1.31
N ILE A 90 -0.46 -4.90 -0.18
CA ILE A 90 0.61 -5.91 0.02
C ILE A 90 0.46 -7.04 -1.02
N THR A 91 -0.74 -7.61 -1.17
CA THR A 91 -0.99 -8.68 -2.14
C THR A 91 -0.61 -8.27 -3.57
N ASN A 92 -0.93 -7.05 -3.99
CA ASN A 92 -0.53 -6.54 -5.31
C ASN A 92 1.00 -6.48 -5.48
N GLN A 93 1.72 -6.10 -4.43
CA GLN A 93 3.19 -6.07 -4.46
C GLN A 93 3.78 -7.48 -4.50
N ASP A 94 3.23 -8.42 -3.71
CA ASP A 94 3.65 -9.82 -3.73
C ASP A 94 3.41 -10.46 -5.11
N THR A 95 2.24 -10.24 -5.73
CA THR A 95 1.96 -10.73 -7.09
C THR A 95 2.87 -10.10 -8.15
N CYS A 96 3.25 -8.83 -8.00
CA CYS A 96 4.27 -8.23 -8.88
C CYS A 96 5.59 -9.01 -8.77
N MET A 97 6.03 -9.32 -7.55
CA MET A 97 7.29 -10.03 -7.32
C MET A 97 7.27 -11.46 -7.85
N GLU A 98 6.16 -12.17 -7.69
CA GLU A 98 5.97 -13.50 -8.27
C GLU A 98 6.17 -13.49 -9.80
N GLY A 99 5.58 -12.51 -10.50
CA GLY A 99 5.77 -12.37 -11.94
C GLY A 99 7.22 -12.16 -12.36
N PHE A 100 7.98 -11.32 -11.64
CA PHE A 100 9.41 -11.09 -11.94
C PHE A 100 10.27 -12.33 -11.70
N ASN A 101 9.97 -13.10 -10.66
CA ASN A 101 10.68 -14.36 -10.36
C ASN A 101 10.48 -15.43 -11.45
N ASP A 102 9.31 -15.42 -12.10
CA ASP A 102 8.95 -16.41 -13.13
C ASP A 102 9.60 -16.15 -14.49
N VAL A 103 9.83 -14.88 -14.86
CA VAL A 103 10.31 -14.51 -16.21
C VAL A 103 11.80 -14.12 -16.26
N GLN A 104 12.41 -13.75 -15.13
CA GLN A 104 13.83 -13.38 -15.03
C GLN A 104 14.26 -12.42 -16.15
N VAL A 105 13.81 -11.16 -16.06
CA VAL A 105 14.04 -10.14 -17.08
C VAL A 105 15.52 -9.73 -17.15
N GLY A 106 16.25 -9.95 -16.04
CA GLY A 106 17.70 -9.86 -15.96
C GLY A 106 18.13 -9.51 -14.54
N LYS A 107 19.13 -10.26 -14.01
CA LYS A 107 19.53 -10.23 -12.60
C LYS A 107 19.58 -8.84 -11.94
N LYS A 108 20.19 -7.84 -12.60
CA LYS A 108 20.27 -6.48 -12.04
C LYS A 108 18.91 -5.80 -11.90
N VAL A 109 18.04 -5.95 -12.90
CA VAL A 109 16.68 -5.39 -12.86
C VAL A 109 15.87 -6.11 -11.79
N ASP A 110 15.96 -7.45 -11.77
CA ASP A 110 15.21 -8.28 -10.83
C ASP A 110 15.61 -7.96 -9.38
N ASP A 111 16.91 -7.79 -9.11
CA ASP A 111 17.44 -7.39 -7.79
C ASP A 111 16.92 -5.99 -7.39
N GLU A 112 16.98 -4.99 -8.29
CA GLU A 112 16.54 -3.62 -8.00
C GLU A 112 15.01 -3.53 -7.78
N VAL A 113 14.21 -4.29 -8.53
CA VAL A 113 12.75 -4.37 -8.33
C VAL A 113 12.43 -5.03 -6.99
N SER A 114 13.08 -6.16 -6.70
CA SER A 114 12.92 -6.90 -5.45
C SER A 114 13.19 -6.04 -4.22
N GLU A 115 14.28 -5.28 -4.23
CA GLU A 115 14.64 -4.39 -3.13
C GLU A 115 13.56 -3.34 -2.87
N LYS A 116 13.10 -2.66 -3.92
CA LYS A 116 12.14 -1.54 -3.79
C LYS A 116 10.74 -2.01 -3.42
N VAL A 117 10.24 -3.04 -4.10
CA VAL A 117 8.92 -3.61 -3.80
C VAL A 117 8.91 -4.20 -2.40
N GLY A 118 9.97 -4.93 -2.00
CA GLY A 118 10.11 -5.44 -0.64
C GLY A 118 10.15 -4.34 0.43
N TYR A 119 10.81 -3.22 0.14
CA TYR A 119 10.79 -2.05 1.02
C TYR A 119 9.38 -1.47 1.18
N VAL A 120 8.61 -1.35 0.09
CA VAL A 120 7.21 -0.90 0.14
C VAL A 120 6.33 -1.85 0.95
N VAL A 121 6.43 -3.17 0.73
CA VAL A 121 5.68 -4.17 1.51
C VAL A 121 5.94 -4.02 3.00
N LYS A 122 7.21 -3.82 3.39
CA LYS A 122 7.58 -3.59 4.79
C LYS A 122 6.95 -2.31 5.36
N LEU A 123 6.92 -1.23 4.59
CA LEU A 123 6.28 0.02 4.99
C LEU A 123 4.77 -0.14 5.17
N ILE A 124 4.09 -0.77 4.22
CA ILE A 124 2.64 -1.04 4.31
C ILE A 124 2.35 -1.93 5.53
N SER A 125 3.13 -2.98 5.75
CA SER A 125 3.00 -3.87 6.91
C SER A 125 3.15 -3.13 8.24
N ASN A 126 4.12 -2.22 8.34
CA ASN A 126 4.30 -1.36 9.52
C ASN A 126 3.08 -0.43 9.73
N ALA A 127 2.52 0.14 8.66
CA ALA A 127 1.30 0.94 8.73
C ALA A 127 0.11 0.10 9.22
N LEU A 128 -0.07 -1.08 8.64
CA LEU A 128 -1.15 -1.99 8.97
C LEU A 128 -1.11 -2.39 10.45
N SER A 129 0.09 -2.62 11.01
CA SER A 129 0.24 -2.87 12.45
C SER A 129 -0.27 -1.70 13.32
N LEU A 130 -0.02 -0.45 12.91
CA LEU A 130 -0.50 0.73 13.64
C LEU A 130 -2.02 0.89 13.51
N VAL A 131 -2.54 0.65 12.31
CA VAL A 131 -3.98 0.63 12.00
C VAL A 131 -4.69 -0.42 12.86
N ASN A 132 -4.15 -1.63 12.94
CA ASN A 132 -4.67 -2.71 13.78
C ASN A 132 -4.72 -2.31 15.26
N SER A 133 -3.67 -1.66 15.76
CA SER A 133 -3.62 -1.17 17.14
C SER A 133 -4.70 -0.12 17.39
N PHE A 134 -4.83 0.87 16.50
CA PHE A 134 -5.85 1.91 16.62
C PHE A 134 -7.28 1.35 16.57
N ALA A 135 -7.53 0.35 15.73
CA ALA A 135 -8.82 -0.31 15.60
C ALA A 135 -9.21 -1.10 16.85
N ALA A 136 -8.25 -1.74 17.52
CA ALA A 136 -8.46 -2.43 18.79
C ALA A 136 -8.84 -1.45 19.92
N ASP A 137 -8.27 -0.25 19.91
CA ASP A 137 -8.54 0.82 20.87
C ASP A 137 -9.82 1.64 20.55
N ALA A 138 -10.56 1.30 19.48
CA ALA A 138 -11.65 2.12 18.92
C ALA A 138 -12.99 2.06 19.67
#